data_AF-A0A2S9IME7-F1
#
_entry.id   AF-A0A2S9IME7-F1
#
_cell.length_a   1.000
_cell.length_b   1.000
_cell.length_c   1.000
_cell.angle_alpha   90.00
_cell.angle_beta   90.00
_cell.angle_gamma   90.00
#
_symmetry.space_group_name_H-M   'P 1'
#
loop_
_entity.id
_entity.type
_entity.pdbx_description
1 polymer ?
#
loop_
_entity_poly.entity_id
_entity_poly.type
_entity_poly.pdbx_seq_one_letter_code
_entity_poly.pdbx_strand_id
1 'polypeptide(L)'
;MTKAAGTKSQQRVCVLVLGMHRSGTSALTRVLNLVGCDLPKTIMGSNKTNEAGHWESTPIARLNDRILQSAGSEWDDWLEFNPGWFNSPKVNGFREEAIATLDEEFNASRLFVLKDPRICRLAPFWIETLEHAGIRPLAVIPIRNPIEVAASLEQRNGFVRSYGYLLWLRHVLDAELATRGMPRYFTSYDRLLTGWPDVLKEADSALGISWPRMSGKVTTEVDIFLSEKYRHHREPPERVLENPALSTWLRHGFTIFNTWARTGERPEDFTTLDRLRGEFNGAAPAFAHLIATGQKARFDTKKLKQDLANAEEKLTDSYKLEQRCHEAERTATELAAALKGKEAAVVEEKEAAIEALRKELTAHIEKQTQEIKIHKWKTEAERAKTEREKTEAQLKAHFEVIATLTRLLSQYEKRPNRLAQIRRLPRTTFQILKAAGKHRHWANLWHRIRYAGALRRLRRSGIFDDSWYLQKNPDVSTGGINPAIHYIRFGAMEGRKPSEKVAPGQRP
;
A
#
# COMPACT_ATOMS: atom_id res chain seq x y z
N MET A 1 70.10 11.78 53.57
CA MET A 1 68.98 11.01 52.95
C MET A 1 67.67 11.65 53.37
N THR A 2 67.26 12.68 52.62
CA THR A 2 66.00 13.42 52.82
C THR A 2 64.88 12.64 52.14
N LYS A 3 63.91 12.15 52.94
CA LYS A 3 62.68 11.54 52.43
C LYS A 3 61.98 12.56 51.53
N ALA A 4 61.84 12.22 50.25
CA ALA A 4 61.00 12.95 49.33
C ALA A 4 59.58 13.03 49.89
N ALA A 5 59.07 14.25 50.03
CA ALA A 5 57.66 14.52 50.28
C ALA A 5 56.85 13.95 49.11
N GLY A 6 56.18 12.82 49.34
CA GLY A 6 55.22 12.28 48.38
C GLY A 6 54.14 13.31 48.13
N THR A 7 54.01 13.75 46.88
CA THR A 7 52.88 14.52 46.37
C THR A 7 51.60 13.77 46.71
N LYS A 8 50.79 14.29 47.65
CA LYS A 8 49.42 13.80 47.89
C LYS A 8 48.67 13.89 46.56
N SER A 9 48.41 12.76 45.90
CA SER A 9 47.49 12.73 44.78
C SER A 9 46.15 13.28 45.26
N GLN A 10 45.70 14.43 44.74
CA GLN A 10 44.43 15.03 45.12
C GLN A 10 43.29 14.02 44.94
N GLN A 11 42.64 13.64 46.03
CA GLN A 11 41.53 12.70 46.08
C GLN A 11 40.40 13.15 45.13
N ARG A 12 39.81 12.23 44.36
CA ARG A 12 38.62 12.51 43.53
C ARG A 12 37.43 12.80 44.45
N VAL A 13 36.57 13.73 44.05
CA VAL A 13 35.38 14.11 44.80
C VAL A 13 34.14 13.86 43.94
N CYS A 14 33.15 13.18 44.53
CA CYS A 14 31.85 12.95 43.92
C CYS A 14 30.78 13.72 44.70
N VAL A 15 30.04 14.59 44.03
CA VAL A 15 28.84 15.23 44.57
C VAL A 15 27.63 14.39 44.16
N LEU A 16 27.07 13.65 45.11
CA LEU A 16 25.83 12.90 44.98
C LEU A 16 24.64 13.86 45.05
N VAL A 17 23.84 13.92 44.00
CA VAL A 17 22.55 14.63 44.03
C VAL A 17 21.44 13.63 44.32
N LEU A 18 20.98 13.61 45.57
CA LEU A 18 20.03 12.64 46.07
C LEU A 18 18.66 13.28 46.26
N GLY A 19 17.75 13.05 45.31
CA GLY A 19 16.37 13.47 45.46
C GLY A 19 15.42 12.64 44.63
N MET A 20 14.17 12.58 45.08
CA MET A 20 13.08 11.93 44.33
C MET A 20 12.98 12.47 42.90
N HIS A 21 12.50 11.64 41.98
CA HIS A 21 12.12 12.09 40.65
C HIS A 21 11.24 13.35 40.74
N ARG A 22 11.50 14.32 39.85
CA ARG A 22 10.77 15.60 39.77
C ARG A 22 11.01 16.56 40.95
N SER A 23 11.95 16.29 41.85
CA SER A 23 12.33 17.21 42.94
C SER A 23 13.35 18.30 42.55
N GLY A 24 13.54 18.57 41.26
CA GLY A 24 14.53 19.55 40.79
C GLY A 24 15.97 19.04 40.74
N THR A 25 16.18 17.73 40.89
CA THR A 25 17.51 17.10 40.83
C THR A 25 18.24 17.39 39.51
N SER A 26 17.54 17.41 38.37
CA SER A 26 18.14 17.75 37.07
C SER A 26 18.59 19.22 37.00
N ALA A 27 17.80 20.15 37.56
CA ALA A 27 18.17 21.57 37.60
C ALA A 27 19.41 21.78 38.46
N LEU A 28 19.43 21.19 39.66
CA LEU A 28 20.58 21.24 40.55
C LEU A 28 21.83 20.62 39.90
N THR A 29 21.70 19.46 39.26
CA THR A 29 22.83 18.81 38.56
C THR A 29 23.43 19.73 37.49
N ARG A 30 22.58 20.43 36.73
CA ARG A 30 23.04 21.37 35.71
C ARG A 30 23.73 22.59 36.33
N VAL A 31 23.21 23.14 37.42
CA VAL A 31 23.85 24.24 38.15
C VAL A 31 25.23 23.82 38.64
N LEU A 32 25.34 22.65 39.29
CA LEU A 32 26.62 22.09 39.74
C LEU A 32 27.61 21.90 38.57
N ASN A 33 27.11 21.47 37.41
CA ASN A 33 27.94 21.36 36.22
C ASN A 33 28.46 22.72 35.70
N LEU A 34 27.59 23.73 35.66
CA LEU A 34 27.97 25.08 35.24
C LEU A 34 29.04 25.69 36.15
N VAL A 35 28.98 25.39 37.46
CA VAL A 35 29.96 25.89 38.45
C VAL A 35 31.20 25.00 38.62
N GLY A 36 31.31 23.89 37.89
CA GLY A 36 32.57 23.16 37.70
C GLY A 36 32.57 21.68 38.05
N CYS A 37 31.43 21.04 38.31
CA CYS A 37 31.35 19.59 38.35
C CYS A 37 31.30 18.98 36.93
N ASP A 38 32.07 17.93 36.69
CA ASP A 38 31.96 17.18 35.43
C ASP A 38 30.70 16.30 35.41
N LEU A 39 30.17 16.13 34.20
CA LEU A 39 29.05 15.22 33.89
C LEU A 39 29.58 13.89 33.36
N PRO A 40 28.76 12.81 33.44
CA PRO A 40 29.14 11.53 32.85
C PRO A 40 29.31 11.64 31.33
N LYS A 41 30.18 10.78 30.78
CA LYS A 41 30.39 10.66 29.34
C LYS A 41 29.10 10.34 28.56
N THR A 42 28.24 9.49 29.10
CA THR A 42 27.06 8.98 28.39
C THR A 42 25.75 9.47 29.02
N ILE A 43 25.38 10.72 28.73
CA ILE A 43 24.15 11.35 29.25
C ILE A 43 22.88 10.83 28.55
N MET A 44 21.81 10.64 29.33
CA MET A 44 20.51 10.16 28.84
C MET A 44 19.78 11.16 27.90
N GLY A 45 20.12 12.46 27.95
CA GLY A 45 19.61 13.47 27.00
C GLY A 45 18.18 13.96 27.27
N SER A 46 17.65 14.83 26.41
CA SER A 46 16.30 15.38 26.54
C SER A 46 15.21 14.41 26.07
N ASN A 47 14.02 14.53 26.65
CA ASN A 47 12.85 13.77 26.23
C ASN A 47 11.57 14.61 26.37
N LYS A 48 10.43 14.10 25.88
CA LYS A 48 9.14 14.81 25.92
C LYS A 48 8.68 15.24 27.33
N THR A 49 9.25 14.66 28.40
CA THR A 49 8.87 14.96 29.80
C THR A 49 9.89 15.86 30.53
N ASN A 50 11.00 16.17 29.87
CA ASN A 50 12.07 17.06 30.33
C ASN A 50 12.83 17.60 29.11
N GLU A 51 12.34 18.72 28.58
CA GLU A 51 12.89 19.37 27.39
C GLU A 51 14.35 19.83 27.59
N ALA A 52 14.73 20.14 28.84
CA ALA A 52 16.07 20.61 29.20
C ALA A 52 17.13 19.50 29.31
N GLY A 53 16.77 18.22 29.22
CA GLY A 53 17.73 17.10 29.33
C GLY A 53 17.78 16.41 30.69
N HIS A 54 17.97 15.11 30.65
CA HIS A 54 18.40 14.29 31.78
C HIS A 54 19.93 14.25 31.79
N TRP A 55 20.52 14.62 32.93
CA TRP A 55 21.97 14.68 33.14
C TRP A 55 22.52 13.39 33.79
N GLU A 56 21.73 12.33 33.80
CA GLU A 56 22.09 11.02 34.37
C GLU A 56 22.96 10.22 33.39
N SER A 57 23.86 9.40 33.94
CA SER A 57 24.59 8.40 33.17
C SER A 57 23.66 7.24 32.81
N THR A 58 23.54 6.93 31.52
CA THR A 58 22.71 5.83 31.04
C THR A 58 23.19 4.45 31.54
N PRO A 59 24.52 4.14 31.50
CA PRO A 59 25.05 2.93 32.10
C PRO A 59 24.71 2.78 33.60
N ILE A 60 24.91 3.84 34.38
CA ILE A 60 24.63 3.82 35.83
C ILE A 60 23.13 3.65 36.11
N ALA A 61 22.26 4.31 35.35
CA ALA A 61 20.81 4.14 35.50
C ALA A 61 20.38 2.68 35.28
N ARG A 62 20.92 2.02 34.25
CA ARG A 62 20.67 0.59 33.97
C ARG A 62 21.23 -0.32 35.07
N LEU A 63 22.41 0.01 35.60
CA LEU A 63 23.01 -0.72 36.73
C LEU A 63 22.13 -0.61 37.97
N ASN A 64 21.61 0.59 38.28
CA ASN A 64 20.70 0.81 39.39
C ASN A 64 19.40 0.00 39.24
N ASP A 65 18.80 -0.03 38.05
CA ASP A 65 17.62 -0.86 37.78
C ASP A 65 17.91 -2.35 38.04
N ARG A 66 19.07 -2.85 37.59
CA ARG A 66 19.50 -4.25 37.83
C ARG A 66 19.74 -4.55 39.31
N ILE A 67 20.34 -3.62 40.05
CA ILE A 67 20.55 -3.75 41.49
C ILE A 67 19.19 -3.86 42.20
N LEU A 68 18.27 -2.93 41.92
CA LEU A 68 16.92 -2.92 42.49
C LEU A 68 16.18 -4.23 42.19
N GLN A 69 16.16 -4.67 40.93
CA GLN A 69 15.52 -5.91 40.51
C GLN A 69 16.15 -7.14 41.19
N SER A 70 17.48 -7.15 41.38
CA SER A 70 18.16 -8.26 42.05
C SER A 70 17.77 -8.42 43.53
N ALA A 71 17.21 -7.37 44.13
CA ALA A 71 16.65 -7.35 45.48
C ALA A 71 15.11 -7.50 45.51
N GLY A 72 14.46 -7.66 44.35
CA GLY A 72 13.00 -7.73 44.23
C GLY A 72 12.30 -6.39 44.40
N SER A 73 12.98 -5.28 44.08
CA SER A 73 12.46 -3.91 44.19
C SER A 73 12.57 -3.18 42.85
N GLU A 74 11.96 -2.00 42.77
CA GLU A 74 12.00 -1.10 41.62
C GLU A 74 12.16 0.36 42.09
N TRP A 75 12.34 1.29 41.15
CA TRP A 75 12.52 2.71 41.49
C TRP A 75 11.26 3.33 42.09
N ASP A 76 10.10 2.83 41.71
CA ASP A 76 8.79 3.25 42.20
C ASP A 76 8.29 2.31 43.29
N ASP A 77 9.17 1.63 44.02
CA ASP A 77 8.83 0.88 45.21
C ASP A 77 8.96 1.75 46.47
N TRP A 78 7.85 1.91 47.19
CA TRP A 78 7.80 2.68 48.43
C TRP A 78 8.18 1.84 49.66
N LEU A 79 8.27 0.52 49.52
CA LEU A 79 8.67 -0.38 50.61
C LEU A 79 10.15 -0.16 50.97
N GLU A 80 10.57 -0.61 52.14
CA GLU A 80 11.98 -0.56 52.52
C GLU A 80 12.79 -1.48 51.58
N PHE A 81 13.91 -0.97 51.06
CA PHE A 81 14.82 -1.78 50.28
C PHE A 81 15.42 -2.87 51.17
N ASN A 82 15.41 -4.12 50.72
CA ASN A 82 15.77 -5.28 51.53
C ASN A 82 17.16 -5.11 52.19
N PRO A 83 17.24 -4.92 53.53
CA PRO A 83 18.52 -4.71 54.21
C PRO A 83 19.46 -5.93 54.09
N GLY A 84 18.91 -7.13 53.97
CA GLY A 84 19.67 -8.36 53.78
C GLY A 84 20.41 -8.42 52.43
N TRP A 85 20.01 -7.61 51.45
CA TRP A 85 20.68 -7.56 50.15
C TRP A 85 22.11 -7.02 50.25
N PHE A 86 22.34 -5.99 51.06
CA PHE A 86 23.68 -5.40 51.26
C PHE A 86 24.68 -6.38 51.89
N ASN A 87 24.18 -7.36 52.65
CA ASN A 87 25.00 -8.41 53.27
C ASN A 87 25.14 -9.66 52.40
N SER A 88 24.57 -9.67 51.19
CA SER A 88 24.59 -10.82 50.30
C SER A 88 25.86 -10.83 49.44
N PRO A 89 26.36 -12.00 48.99
CA PRO A 89 27.51 -12.07 48.08
C PRO A 89 27.30 -11.32 46.75
N LYS A 90 26.05 -11.06 46.35
CA LYS A 90 25.73 -10.31 45.11
C LYS A 90 26.27 -8.88 45.15
N VAL A 91 26.35 -8.27 46.33
CA VAL A 91 26.79 -6.87 46.47
C VAL A 91 28.19 -6.66 45.89
N ASN A 92 29.08 -7.65 46.04
CA ASN A 92 30.47 -7.56 45.60
C ASN A 92 30.56 -7.51 44.07
N GLY A 93 29.82 -8.37 43.37
CA GLY A 93 29.79 -8.36 41.91
C GLY A 93 29.23 -7.06 41.34
N PHE A 94 28.18 -6.51 41.96
CA PHE A 94 27.65 -5.20 41.56
C PHE A 94 28.60 -4.05 41.91
N ARG A 95 29.35 -4.13 43.02
CA ARG A 95 30.33 -3.11 43.41
C ARG A 95 31.48 -3.07 42.40
N GLU A 96 32.02 -4.21 42.00
CA GLU A 96 33.06 -4.30 40.96
C GLU A 96 32.59 -3.69 39.64
N GLU A 97 31.37 -4.04 39.20
CA GLU A 97 30.77 -3.46 38.00
C GLU A 97 30.52 -1.95 38.13
N ALA A 98 30.09 -1.48 39.31
CA ALA A 98 29.87 -0.06 39.58
C ALA A 98 31.16 0.75 39.54
N ILE A 99 32.26 0.23 40.11
CA ILE A 99 33.58 0.87 40.05
C ILE A 99 34.05 0.96 38.59
N ALA A 100 33.97 -0.13 37.83
CA ALA A 100 34.31 -0.12 36.41
C ALA A 100 33.47 0.90 35.62
N THR A 101 32.16 0.95 35.88
CA THR A 101 31.25 1.91 35.23
C THR A 101 31.58 3.36 35.61
N LEU A 102 31.93 3.63 36.88
CA LEU A 102 32.35 4.95 37.34
C LEU A 102 33.63 5.41 36.65
N ASP A 103 34.60 4.51 36.49
CA ASP A 103 35.85 4.82 35.81
C ASP A 103 35.63 5.05 34.31
N GLU A 104 34.76 4.28 33.65
CA GLU A 104 34.41 4.53 32.24
C GLU A 104 33.70 5.87 32.03
N GLU A 105 32.77 6.23 32.92
CA GLU A 105 31.93 7.42 32.77
C GLU A 105 32.59 8.71 33.27
N PHE A 106 33.54 8.62 34.22
CA PHE A 106 34.15 9.78 34.89
C PHE A 106 35.70 9.74 34.99
N ASN A 107 36.36 8.87 34.21
CA ASN A 107 37.80 8.49 34.31
C ASN A 107 38.77 9.58 34.79
N ALA A 108 38.76 10.75 34.14
CA ALA A 108 39.71 11.83 34.40
C ALA A 108 39.20 12.89 35.40
N SER A 109 37.93 12.82 35.80
CA SER A 109 37.32 13.85 36.63
C SER A 109 37.80 13.79 38.07
N ARG A 110 38.21 14.96 38.59
CA ARG A 110 38.55 15.18 39.99
C ARG A 110 37.37 15.70 40.82
N LEU A 111 36.38 16.29 40.18
CA LEU A 111 35.17 16.80 40.78
C LEU A 111 34.01 16.56 39.81
N PHE A 112 33.18 15.56 40.10
CA PHE A 112 32.03 15.21 39.25
C PHE A 112 30.75 15.14 40.06
N VAL A 113 29.63 15.27 39.36
CA VAL A 113 28.29 15.11 39.93
C VAL A 113 27.71 13.77 39.49
N LEU A 114 27.29 12.96 40.47
CA LEU A 114 26.58 11.71 40.23
C LEU A 114 25.12 11.88 40.64
N LYS A 115 24.23 11.73 39.67
CA LYS A 115 22.80 11.89 39.87
C LYS A 115 22.05 10.79 39.15
N ASP A 116 21.27 10.04 39.93
CA ASP A 116 20.13 9.23 39.50
C ASP A 116 19.19 9.13 40.72
N PRO A 117 17.88 9.41 40.58
CA PRO A 117 16.96 9.36 41.73
C PRO A 117 16.92 8.03 42.47
N ARG A 118 17.23 6.90 41.79
CA ARG A 118 17.34 5.57 42.41
C ARG A 118 18.48 5.49 43.41
N ILE A 119 19.49 6.34 43.29
CA ILE A 119 20.60 6.39 44.25
C ILE A 119 20.08 6.76 45.63
N CYS A 120 18.95 7.47 45.78
CA CYS A 120 18.34 7.64 47.10
C CYS A 120 18.09 6.29 47.81
N ARG A 121 17.62 5.29 47.06
CA ARG A 121 17.31 3.94 47.54
C ARG A 121 18.58 3.09 47.73
N LEU A 122 19.59 3.35 46.90
CA LEU A 122 20.85 2.63 46.86
C LEU A 122 22.02 3.41 47.46
N ALA A 123 21.73 4.45 48.27
CA ALA A 123 22.73 5.37 48.76
C ALA A 123 23.82 4.66 49.59
N PRO A 124 23.50 3.70 50.49
CA PRO A 124 24.52 2.95 51.20
C PRO A 124 25.50 2.23 50.25
N PHE A 125 24.97 1.56 49.21
CA PHE A 125 25.79 0.89 48.20
C PHE A 125 26.70 1.85 47.45
N TRP A 126 26.19 3.00 47.00
CA TRP A 126 26.99 3.97 46.23
C TRP A 126 28.02 4.69 47.08
N ILE A 127 27.70 5.04 48.33
CA ILE A 127 28.65 5.67 49.25
C ILE A 127 29.83 4.71 49.50
N GLU A 128 29.55 3.45 49.86
CA GLU A 128 30.60 2.44 50.03
C GLU A 128 31.39 2.22 48.74
N THR A 129 30.71 2.13 47.59
CA THR A 129 31.37 1.94 46.29
C THR A 129 32.34 3.08 45.97
N LEU A 130 31.95 4.33 46.23
CA LEU A 130 32.80 5.50 46.04
C LEU A 130 34.00 5.47 46.98
N GLU A 131 33.79 5.15 48.25
CA GLU A 131 34.88 5.04 49.25
C GLU A 131 35.87 3.92 48.88
N HIS A 132 35.38 2.77 48.43
CA HIS A 132 36.20 1.67 47.91
C HIS A 132 37.02 2.07 46.67
N ALA A 133 36.47 2.94 45.83
CA ALA A 133 37.18 3.52 44.68
C ALA A 133 38.14 4.68 45.07
N GLY A 134 38.27 5.01 46.36
CA GLY A 134 39.09 6.12 46.84
C GLY A 134 38.52 7.51 46.49
N ILE A 135 37.23 7.58 46.18
CA ILE A 135 36.50 8.80 45.82
C ILE A 135 35.77 9.30 47.06
N ARG A 136 35.96 10.57 47.42
CA ARG A 136 35.26 11.19 48.57
C ARG A 136 33.82 11.50 48.17
N PRO A 137 32.80 10.87 48.79
CA PRO A 137 31.40 11.21 48.54
C PRO A 137 31.02 12.47 49.32
N LEU A 138 30.18 13.30 48.71
CA LEU A 138 29.50 14.46 49.28
C LEU A 138 28.04 14.41 48.86
N ALA A 139 27.09 14.85 49.68
CA ALA A 139 25.68 14.77 49.33
C ALA A 139 25.00 16.14 49.25
N VAL A 140 24.25 16.39 48.17
CA VAL A 140 23.31 17.51 48.08
C VAL A 140 21.91 16.97 47.87
N ILE A 141 21.02 17.31 48.79
CA ILE A 141 19.67 16.74 48.88
C ILE A 141 18.64 17.84 48.58
N PRO A 142 18.14 17.94 47.33
CA PRO A 142 17.11 18.91 46.99
C PRO A 142 15.72 18.44 47.43
N ILE A 143 15.06 19.25 48.25
CA ILE A 143 13.71 19.06 48.72
C ILE A 143 12.73 19.82 47.83
N ARG A 144 11.63 19.18 47.46
CA ARG A 144 10.52 19.80 46.74
C ARG A 144 9.21 19.45 47.41
N ASN A 145 8.25 20.37 47.34
CA ASN A 145 6.89 20.15 47.83
C ASN A 145 6.33 18.81 47.31
N PRO A 146 5.96 17.86 48.20
CA PRO A 146 5.46 16.54 47.81
C PRO A 146 4.18 16.60 46.98
N ILE A 147 3.34 17.64 47.14
CA ILE A 147 2.15 17.84 46.30
C ILE A 147 2.53 18.09 44.85
N GLU A 148 3.54 18.94 44.61
CA GLU A 148 4.03 19.20 43.26
C GLU A 148 4.68 17.95 42.64
N VAL A 149 5.45 17.21 43.44
CA VAL A 149 6.10 15.97 42.99
C VAL A 149 5.05 14.94 42.59
N ALA A 150 4.05 14.72 43.45
CA ALA A 150 2.97 13.77 43.18
C ALA A 150 2.11 14.17 41.97
N ALA A 151 1.81 15.47 41.80
CA ALA A 151 1.10 15.96 40.62
C ALA A 151 1.91 15.72 39.33
N SER A 152 3.23 15.92 39.38
CA SER A 152 4.10 15.66 38.24
C SER A 152 4.21 14.17 37.90
N LEU A 153 4.24 13.28 38.91
CA LEU A 153 4.22 11.83 38.72
C LEU A 153 2.87 11.33 38.21
N GLU A 154 1.76 11.92 38.64
CA GLU A 154 0.43 11.63 38.09
C GLU A 154 0.38 11.95 36.60
N GLN A 155 0.88 13.11 36.18
CA GLN A 155 0.92 13.49 34.76
C GLN A 155 1.84 12.56 33.95
N ARG A 156 3.05 12.28 34.46
CA ARG A 156 4.07 11.48 33.75
C ARG A 156 3.73 9.98 33.71
N ASN A 157 3.43 9.39 34.86
CA ASN A 157 3.31 7.95 35.04
C ASN A 157 1.85 7.48 35.16
N GLY A 158 0.91 8.39 35.49
CA GLY A 158 -0.47 8.03 35.78
C GLY A 158 -0.70 7.58 37.22
N PHE A 159 0.29 7.74 38.10
CA PHE A 159 0.18 7.37 39.51
C PHE A 159 -0.91 8.14 40.23
N VAL A 160 -1.50 7.52 41.25
CA VAL A 160 -2.35 8.22 42.21
C VAL A 160 -1.48 9.14 43.07
N ARG A 161 -1.96 10.34 43.39
CA ARG A 161 -1.19 11.29 44.21
C ARG A 161 -0.73 10.73 45.56
N SER A 162 -1.60 9.96 46.23
CA SER A 162 -1.27 9.29 47.49
C SER A 162 -0.06 8.35 47.35
N TYR A 163 0.04 7.64 46.22
CA TYR A 163 1.21 6.83 45.91
C TYR A 163 2.46 7.69 45.71
N GLY A 164 2.33 8.79 44.98
CA GLY A 164 3.42 9.77 44.81
C GLY A 164 3.95 10.32 46.14
N TYR A 165 3.08 10.50 47.15
CA TYR A 165 3.49 10.92 48.50
C TYR A 165 4.34 9.85 49.20
N LEU A 166 3.96 8.57 49.09
CA LEU A 166 4.72 7.45 49.66
C LEU A 166 6.10 7.35 49.01
N LEU A 167 6.17 7.48 47.69
CA LEU A 167 7.44 7.46 46.95
C LEU A 167 8.34 8.63 47.36
N TRP A 168 7.79 9.84 47.41
CA TRP A 168 8.54 11.01 47.85
C TRP A 168 9.12 10.79 49.24
N LEU A 169 8.29 10.37 50.19
CA LEU A 169 8.72 10.17 51.57
C LEU A 169 9.79 9.10 51.66
N ARG A 170 9.62 7.98 50.96
CA ARG A 170 10.61 6.89 50.94
C ARG A 170 11.98 7.37 50.47
N HIS A 171 12.03 8.03 49.31
CA HIS A 171 13.30 8.44 48.71
C HIS A 171 14.04 9.46 49.58
N VAL A 172 13.31 10.40 50.19
CA VAL A 172 13.93 11.43 51.04
C VAL A 172 14.41 10.83 52.36
N LEU A 173 13.65 9.92 52.98
CA LEU A 173 14.07 9.23 54.21
C LEU A 173 15.29 8.33 53.98
N ASP A 174 15.32 7.57 52.88
CA ASP A 174 16.44 6.69 52.57
C ASP A 174 17.73 7.50 52.30
N ALA A 175 17.62 8.59 51.54
CA ALA A 175 18.74 9.50 51.29
C ALA A 175 19.23 10.19 52.57
N GLU A 176 18.32 10.62 53.44
CA GLU A 176 18.66 11.20 54.73
C GLU A 176 19.41 10.19 55.59
N LEU A 177 18.85 9.01 55.84
CA LEU A 177 19.48 8.03 56.71
C LEU A 177 20.86 7.62 56.21
N ALA A 178 20.98 7.30 54.91
CA ALA A 178 22.21 6.79 54.33
C ALA A 178 23.35 7.80 54.31
N THR A 179 23.04 9.10 54.37
CA THR A 179 24.05 10.17 54.34
C THR A 179 24.35 10.76 55.72
N ARG A 180 23.83 10.18 56.81
CA ARG A 180 24.23 10.62 58.16
C ARG A 180 25.72 10.38 58.36
N GLY A 181 26.40 11.36 58.97
CA GLY A 181 27.84 11.25 59.29
C GLY A 181 28.80 11.60 58.15
N MET A 182 28.31 11.87 56.93
CA MET A 182 29.12 12.42 55.84
C MET A 182 28.79 13.91 55.60
N PRO A 183 29.69 14.69 54.96
CA PRO A 183 29.38 16.07 54.59
C PRO A 183 28.21 16.11 53.61
N ARG A 184 27.15 16.83 54.00
CA ARG A 184 25.92 16.94 53.22
C ARG A 184 25.30 18.33 53.34
N TYR A 185 24.47 18.68 52.36
CA TYR A 185 23.74 19.94 52.34
C TYR A 185 22.31 19.72 51.83
N PHE A 186 21.33 20.17 52.60
CA PHE A 186 19.93 20.19 52.21
C PHE A 186 19.60 21.54 51.57
N THR A 187 18.88 21.51 50.45
CA THR A 187 18.35 22.71 49.80
C THR A 187 16.92 22.45 49.34
N SER A 188 16.28 23.46 48.74
CA SER A 188 14.98 23.27 48.09
C SER A 188 14.99 23.74 46.66
N TYR A 189 14.10 23.17 45.85
CA TYR A 189 13.90 23.60 44.47
C TYR A 189 13.51 25.09 44.40
N ASP A 190 12.73 25.58 45.37
CA ASP A 190 12.37 26.99 45.49
C ASP A 190 13.60 27.88 45.68
N ARG A 191 14.47 27.54 46.65
CA ARG A 191 15.70 28.29 46.90
C ARG A 191 16.64 28.28 45.70
N LEU A 192 16.74 27.15 45.00
CA LEU A 192 17.53 27.06 43.79
C LEU A 192 17.01 28.01 42.71
N LEU A 193 15.70 28.15 42.53
CA LEU A 193 15.16 29.05 41.52
C LEU A 193 15.30 30.53 41.90
N THR A 194 15.08 30.88 43.17
CA THR A 194 15.01 32.28 43.59
C THR A 194 16.35 32.86 44.06
N GLY A 195 17.32 32.02 44.43
CA GLY A 195 18.54 32.46 45.10
C GLY A 195 19.67 31.43 45.04
N TRP A 196 19.93 30.85 43.86
CA TRP A 196 20.99 29.85 43.69
C TRP A 196 22.40 30.30 44.12
N PRO A 197 22.84 31.58 44.05
CA PRO A 197 24.18 31.96 44.49
C PRO A 197 24.40 31.70 46.00
N ASP A 198 23.38 32.00 46.82
CA ASP A 198 23.42 31.75 48.26
C ASP A 198 23.40 30.24 48.55
N VAL A 199 22.60 29.47 47.79
CA VAL A 199 22.56 28.01 47.86
C VAL A 199 23.95 27.41 47.64
N LEU A 200 24.68 27.89 46.62
CA LEU A 200 26.04 27.39 46.36
C LEU A 200 27.05 27.85 47.39
N LYS A 201 26.94 29.08 47.90
CA LYS A 201 27.81 29.58 48.97
C LYS A 201 27.65 28.78 50.27
N GLU A 202 26.41 28.45 50.63
CA GLU A 202 26.14 27.60 51.79
C GLU A 202 26.60 26.16 51.56
N ALA A 203 26.37 25.61 50.36
CA ALA A 203 26.83 24.28 49.99
C ALA A 203 28.37 24.17 50.01
N ASP A 204 29.09 25.19 49.54
CA ASP A 204 30.56 25.29 49.62
C ASP A 204 31.04 25.08 51.07
N SER A 205 30.46 25.85 52.00
CA SER A 205 30.80 25.78 53.42
C SER A 205 30.41 24.46 54.07
N ALA A 206 29.23 23.91 53.75
CA ALA A 206 28.74 22.66 54.35
C ALA A 206 29.50 21.43 53.86
N LEU A 207 29.91 21.42 52.58
CA LEU A 207 30.59 20.29 51.96
C LEU A 207 32.12 20.37 52.10
N GLY A 208 32.66 21.56 52.39
CA GLY A 208 34.10 21.81 52.50
C GLY A 208 34.81 21.67 51.15
N ILE A 209 34.19 22.19 50.08
CA ILE A 209 34.74 22.23 48.72
C ILE A 209 34.55 23.63 48.14
N SER A 210 35.33 23.96 47.11
CA SER A 210 35.16 25.20 46.35
C SER A 210 34.68 24.93 44.94
N TRP A 211 33.76 25.77 44.44
CA TRP A 211 33.20 25.68 43.09
C TRP A 211 34.14 26.32 42.05
N PRO A 212 34.86 25.54 41.21
CA PRO A 212 35.99 26.05 40.44
C PRO A 212 35.65 27.14 39.40
N ARG A 213 34.40 27.17 38.91
CA ARG A 213 33.95 28.12 37.88
C ARG A 213 33.09 29.26 38.44
N MET A 214 32.92 29.36 39.76
CA MET A 214 32.10 30.40 40.36
C MET A 214 32.67 31.79 40.07
N SER A 215 32.04 32.49 39.12
CA SER A 215 32.49 33.76 38.56
C SER A 215 31.30 34.51 37.97
N GLY A 216 31.43 35.84 37.77
CA GLY A 216 30.34 36.66 37.24
C GLY A 216 29.82 36.21 35.86
N LYS A 217 30.66 35.59 35.02
CA LYS A 217 30.23 35.03 33.73
C LYS A 217 29.30 33.83 33.89
N VAL A 218 29.64 32.91 34.80
CA VAL A 218 28.83 31.72 35.08
C VAL A 218 27.50 32.09 35.73
N THR A 219 27.45 33.19 36.49
CA THR A 219 26.19 33.71 37.05
C THR A 219 25.14 33.92 35.97
N THR A 220 25.48 34.60 34.88
CA THR A 220 24.58 34.81 33.74
C THR A 220 24.17 33.50 33.06
N GLU A 221 25.10 32.55 32.90
CA GLU A 221 24.79 31.23 32.31
C GLU A 221 23.75 30.46 33.14
N VAL A 222 23.89 30.51 34.47
CA VAL A 222 22.96 29.85 35.40
C VAL A 222 21.60 30.56 35.43
N ASP A 223 21.56 31.89 35.45
CA ASP A 223 20.31 32.67 35.45
C ASP A 223 19.47 32.42 34.19
N ILE A 224 20.12 32.35 33.02
CA ILE A 224 19.46 32.00 31.75
C ILE A 224 18.86 30.59 31.83
N PHE A 225 19.61 29.63 32.38
CA PHE A 225 19.16 28.25 32.49
C PHE A 225 17.98 28.08 33.45
N LEU A 226 18.04 28.69 34.64
CA LEU A 226 17.03 28.55 35.69
C LEU A 226 15.75 29.36 35.46
N SER A 227 15.64 30.08 34.33
CA SER A 227 14.47 30.89 34.00
C SER A 227 13.14 30.17 34.30
N GLU A 228 12.18 30.89 34.87
CA GLU A 228 10.95 30.35 35.46
C GLU A 228 10.06 29.52 34.50
N LYS A 229 10.36 29.53 33.20
CA LYS A 229 9.59 28.85 32.13
C LYS A 229 9.43 27.34 32.34
N TYR A 230 10.29 26.71 33.14
CA TYR A 230 10.29 25.25 33.34
C TYR A 230 9.57 24.77 34.61
N ARG A 231 8.95 25.68 35.39
CA ARG A 231 8.17 25.30 36.58
C ARG A 231 6.67 25.25 36.28
N HIS A 232 6.14 24.04 36.12
CA HIS A 232 4.72 23.82 35.80
C HIS A 232 3.78 23.76 37.03
N HIS A 233 4.31 23.52 38.23
CA HIS A 233 3.53 23.43 39.46
C HIS A 233 4.13 24.34 40.53
N ARG A 234 3.28 25.11 41.22
CA ARG A 234 3.65 25.99 42.33
C ARG A 234 2.62 25.83 43.43
N GLU A 235 3.01 25.15 44.50
CA GLU A 235 2.17 24.98 45.69
C GLU A 235 2.91 25.53 46.91
N PRO A 236 2.28 26.41 47.69
CA PRO A 236 2.89 26.98 48.88
C PRO A 236 3.06 25.88 49.96
N PRO A 237 4.10 25.91 50.80
CA PRO A 237 4.38 24.86 51.79
C PRO A 237 3.19 24.54 52.72
N GLU A 238 2.38 25.54 53.04
CA GLU A 238 1.20 25.47 53.92
C GLU A 238 0.18 24.44 53.42
N ARG A 239 0.10 24.21 52.10
CA ARG A 239 -0.76 23.18 51.49
C ARG A 239 -0.41 21.76 51.92
N VAL A 240 0.83 21.54 52.37
CA VAL A 240 1.25 20.28 52.98
C VAL A 240 1.06 20.35 54.49
N LEU A 241 1.60 21.40 55.12
CA LEU A 241 1.70 21.52 56.58
C LEU A 241 0.32 21.52 57.26
N GLU A 242 -0.64 22.24 56.68
CA GLU A 242 -1.95 22.50 57.27
C GLU A 242 -3.04 21.55 56.74
N ASN A 243 -2.70 20.61 55.84
CA ASN A 243 -3.69 19.76 55.19
C ASN A 243 -3.99 18.50 56.02
N PRO A 244 -5.15 18.41 56.69
CA PRO A 244 -5.48 17.28 57.57
C PRO A 244 -5.69 15.96 56.80
N ALA A 245 -5.89 16.01 55.48
CA ALA A 245 -6.06 14.81 54.66
C ALA A 245 -4.72 14.11 54.33
N LEU A 246 -3.58 14.78 54.58
CA LEU A 246 -2.26 14.18 54.39
C LEU A 246 -1.79 13.46 55.66
N SER A 247 -1.09 12.35 55.45
CA SER A 247 -0.55 11.56 56.57
C SER A 247 0.37 12.41 57.45
N THR A 248 0.35 12.13 58.75
CA THR A 248 1.26 12.78 59.71
C THR A 248 2.73 12.55 59.33
N TRP A 249 3.07 11.38 58.77
CA TRP A 249 4.41 11.11 58.25
C TRP A 249 4.81 12.09 57.15
N LEU A 250 3.95 12.32 56.14
CA LEU A 250 4.28 13.23 55.05
C LEU A 250 4.42 14.66 55.56
N ARG A 251 3.48 15.10 56.42
CA ARG A 251 3.50 16.45 56.99
C ARG A 251 4.73 16.69 57.83
N HIS A 252 5.01 15.83 58.81
CA HIS A 252 6.18 15.98 59.69
C HIS A 252 7.50 15.85 58.94
N GLY A 253 7.62 14.88 58.04
CA GLY A 253 8.82 14.72 57.20
C GLY A 253 9.06 15.97 56.36
N PHE A 254 8.03 16.46 55.66
CA PHE A 254 8.16 17.69 54.88
C PHE A 254 8.48 18.92 55.74
N THR A 255 7.87 19.07 56.93
CA THR A 255 8.21 20.16 57.86
C THR A 255 9.71 20.20 58.16
N ILE A 256 10.27 19.05 58.55
CA ILE A 256 11.69 18.92 58.92
C ILE A 256 12.57 19.25 57.70
N PHE A 257 12.35 18.56 56.58
CA PHE A 257 13.19 18.73 55.39
C PHE A 257 13.09 20.14 54.77
N ASN A 258 11.91 20.75 54.78
CA ASN A 258 11.69 22.11 54.33
C ASN A 258 12.36 23.13 55.26
N THR A 259 12.46 22.84 56.55
CA THR A 259 13.21 23.65 57.53
C THR A 259 14.71 23.50 57.33
N TRP A 260 15.21 22.28 57.23
CA TRP A 260 16.63 21.99 56.98
C TRP A 260 17.14 22.64 55.70
N ALA A 261 16.33 22.64 54.64
CA ALA A 261 16.64 23.32 53.40
C ALA A 261 16.88 24.83 53.54
N ARG A 262 16.49 25.47 54.65
CA ARG A 262 16.68 26.91 54.94
C ARG A 262 17.66 27.17 56.07
N THR A 263 17.57 26.41 57.15
CA THR A 263 18.28 26.71 58.40
C THR A 263 19.35 25.68 58.77
N GLY A 264 19.54 24.65 57.94
CA GLY A 264 20.40 23.51 58.28
C GLY A 264 19.74 22.53 59.24
N GLU A 265 20.45 21.43 59.47
CA GLU A 265 20.01 20.29 60.26
C GLU A 265 19.96 20.59 61.76
N ARG A 266 19.06 19.92 62.48
CA ARG A 266 18.93 20.04 63.93
C ARG A 266 19.01 18.67 64.61
N PRO A 267 19.83 18.49 65.67
CA PRO A 267 19.99 17.19 66.32
C PRO A 267 18.69 16.54 66.81
N GLU A 268 17.73 17.33 67.29
CA GLU A 268 16.43 16.86 67.79
C GLU A 268 15.55 16.22 66.71
N ASP A 269 15.73 16.61 65.45
CA ASP A 269 14.90 16.14 64.33
C ASP A 269 15.22 14.68 63.97
N PHE A 270 16.45 14.20 64.21
CA PHE A 270 16.87 12.83 63.88
C PHE A 270 16.00 11.77 64.58
N THR A 271 15.74 11.96 65.88
CA THR A 271 14.90 11.04 66.66
C THR A 271 13.47 11.00 66.09
N THR A 272 12.98 12.14 65.63
CA THR A 272 11.65 12.24 65.00
C THR A 272 11.62 11.53 63.65
N LEU A 273 12.66 11.71 62.81
CA LEU A 273 12.79 11.04 61.51
C LEU A 273 12.93 9.52 61.67
N ASP A 274 13.68 9.05 62.66
CA ASP A 274 13.83 7.61 62.94
C ASP A 274 12.52 6.97 63.38
N ARG A 275 11.78 7.63 64.28
CA ARG A 275 10.44 7.17 64.68
C ARG A 275 9.49 7.14 63.48
N LEU A 276 9.46 8.21 62.70
CA LEU A 276 8.62 8.32 61.51
C LEU A 276 8.94 7.20 60.51
N ARG A 277 10.22 6.94 60.22
CA ARG A 277 10.67 5.86 59.34
C ARG A 277 10.26 4.49 59.90
N GLY A 278 10.41 4.27 61.21
CA GLY A 278 10.00 3.04 61.88
C GLY A 278 8.48 2.78 61.75
N GLU A 279 7.66 3.81 62.00
CA GLU A 279 6.20 3.74 61.80
C GLU A 279 5.84 3.48 60.34
N PHE A 280 6.51 4.16 59.40
CA PHE A 280 6.30 4.01 57.97
C PHE A 280 6.64 2.61 57.46
N ASN A 281 7.77 2.05 57.91
CA ASN A 281 8.17 0.67 57.62
C ASN A 281 7.21 -0.33 58.28
N GLY A 282 6.79 -0.09 59.53
CA GLY A 282 5.88 -0.97 60.27
C GLY A 282 4.47 -1.04 59.66
N ALA A 283 4.01 0.03 59.01
CA ALA A 283 2.74 0.04 58.29
C ALA A 283 2.79 -0.70 56.94
N ALA A 284 3.99 -0.92 56.39
CA ALA A 284 4.16 -1.44 55.03
C ALA A 284 3.50 -2.82 54.79
N PRO A 285 3.66 -3.82 55.68
CA PRO A 285 3.05 -5.14 55.48
C PRO A 285 1.52 -5.10 55.39
N ALA A 286 0.85 -4.15 56.06
CA ALA A 286 -0.59 -4.03 56.06
C ALA A 286 -1.16 -3.53 54.73
N PHE A 287 -0.39 -2.71 53.99
CA PHE A 287 -0.89 -2.02 52.79
C PHE A 287 -0.16 -2.40 51.49
N ALA A 288 0.99 -3.08 51.57
CA ALA A 288 1.82 -3.40 50.41
C ALA A 288 1.03 -4.09 49.28
N HIS A 289 0.32 -5.18 49.59
CA HIS A 289 -0.44 -5.94 48.60
C HIS A 289 -1.62 -5.15 48.01
N LEU A 290 -2.32 -4.38 48.86
CA LEU A 290 -3.44 -3.54 48.43
C LEU A 290 -2.98 -2.45 47.46
N ILE A 291 -1.90 -1.75 47.80
CA ILE A 291 -1.33 -0.68 46.97
C ILE A 291 -0.78 -1.25 45.65
N ALA A 292 -0.06 -2.37 45.69
CA ALA A 292 0.47 -3.03 44.50
C ALA A 292 -0.66 -3.44 43.53
N THR A 293 -1.70 -4.08 44.05
CA THR A 293 -2.88 -4.48 43.25
C THR A 293 -3.60 -3.26 42.68
N GLY A 294 -3.77 -2.20 43.47
CA GLY A 294 -4.41 -0.96 43.05
C GLY A 294 -3.63 -0.22 41.95
N GLN A 295 -2.29 -0.14 42.05
CA GLN A 295 -1.47 0.47 41.00
C GLN A 295 -1.52 -0.35 39.71
N LYS A 296 -1.39 -1.68 39.81
CA LYS A 296 -1.46 -2.57 38.64
C LYS A 296 -2.79 -2.44 37.92
N ALA A 297 -3.92 -2.53 38.64
CA ALA A 297 -5.25 -2.40 38.05
C ALA A 297 -5.45 -1.04 37.35
N ARG A 298 -4.93 0.05 37.93
CA ARG A 298 -5.00 1.39 37.31
C ARG A 298 -4.15 1.49 36.06
N PHE A 299 -2.94 0.95 36.08
CA PHE A 299 -2.06 0.89 34.92
C PHE A 299 -2.72 0.10 33.77
N ASP A 300 -3.22 -1.09 34.08
CA ASP A 300 -3.93 -1.95 33.13
C ASP A 300 -5.17 -1.22 32.56
N THR A 301 -5.94 -0.54 33.40
CA THR A 301 -7.09 0.27 32.96
C THR A 301 -6.68 1.42 32.05
N LYS A 302 -5.59 2.15 32.37
CA LYS A 302 -5.09 3.24 31.52
C LYS A 302 -4.61 2.72 30.17
N LYS A 303 -3.90 1.59 30.15
CA LYS A 303 -3.45 0.93 28.94
C LYS A 303 -4.65 0.49 28.08
N LEU A 304 -5.64 -0.17 28.67
CA LEU A 304 -6.86 -0.58 27.98
C LEU A 304 -7.62 0.61 27.40
N LYS A 305 -7.70 1.76 28.10
CA LYS A 305 -8.32 2.98 27.55
C LYS A 305 -7.57 3.53 26.34
N GLN A 306 -6.24 3.51 26.36
CA GLN A 306 -5.44 3.94 25.22
C GLN A 306 -5.59 2.98 24.03
N ASP A 307 -5.55 1.68 24.31
CA ASP A 307 -5.73 0.64 23.29
C ASP A 307 -7.14 0.73 22.66
N LEU A 308 -8.16 1.01 23.48
CA LEU A 308 -9.53 1.29 23.01
C LEU A 308 -9.59 2.52 22.12
N ALA A 309 -9.02 3.66 22.54
CA ALA A 309 -9.00 4.88 21.73
C ALA A 309 -8.29 4.67 20.38
N ASN A 310 -7.16 3.95 20.37
CA ASN A 310 -6.45 3.60 19.14
C ASN A 310 -7.28 2.67 18.24
N ALA A 311 -8.06 1.76 18.83
CA ALA A 311 -8.95 0.87 18.08
C ALA A 311 -10.15 1.63 17.48
N GLU A 312 -10.74 2.57 18.22
CA GLU A 312 -11.81 3.45 17.75
C GLU A 312 -11.35 4.36 16.59
N GLU A 313 -10.12 4.88 16.66
CA GLU A 313 -9.52 5.64 15.57
C GLU A 313 -9.38 4.78 14.31
N LYS A 314 -8.81 3.57 14.44
CA LYS A 314 -8.68 2.62 13.33
C LYS A 314 -10.03 2.22 12.74
N LEU A 315 -11.04 2.02 13.58
CA LEU A 315 -12.40 1.69 13.13
C LEU A 315 -12.98 2.85 12.31
N THR A 316 -12.80 4.09 12.78
CA THR A 316 -13.24 5.30 12.06
C THR A 316 -12.58 5.42 10.69
N ASP A 317 -11.28 5.14 10.61
CA ASP A 317 -10.56 5.15 9.33
C ASP A 317 -10.99 4.02 8.39
N SER A 318 -11.32 2.85 8.94
CA SER A 318 -11.90 1.74 8.18
C SER A 318 -13.24 2.14 7.56
N TYR A 319 -14.13 2.81 8.32
CA TYR A 319 -15.40 3.30 7.78
C TYR A 319 -15.21 4.34 6.67
N LYS A 320 -14.25 5.27 6.81
CA LYS A 320 -13.92 6.23 5.74
C LYS A 320 -13.41 5.52 4.49
N LEU A 321 -12.57 4.49 4.66
CA LEU A 321 -12.03 3.72 3.54
C LEU A 321 -13.14 2.94 2.81
N GLU A 322 -14.07 2.35 3.57
CA GLU A 322 -15.24 1.66 3.03
C GLU A 322 -16.12 2.61 2.23
N GLN A 323 -16.40 3.82 2.74
CA GLN A 323 -17.15 4.85 1.98
C GLN A 323 -16.44 5.23 0.67
N ARG A 324 -15.12 5.42 0.70
CA ARG A 324 -14.34 5.72 -0.51
C ARG A 324 -14.37 4.58 -1.51
N CYS A 325 -14.38 3.33 -1.06
CA CYS A 325 -14.50 2.16 -1.94
C CYS A 325 -15.85 2.15 -2.65
N HIS A 326 -16.95 2.35 -1.90
CA HIS A 326 -18.29 2.43 -2.47
C HIS A 326 -18.42 3.58 -3.49
N GLU A 327 -17.85 4.75 -3.20
CA GLU A 327 -17.85 5.87 -4.15
C GLU A 327 -17.04 5.55 -5.41
N ALA A 328 -15.85 4.95 -5.26
CA ALA A 328 -15.04 4.52 -6.39
C ALA A 328 -15.74 3.46 -7.26
N GLU A 329 -16.44 2.50 -6.65
CA GLU A 329 -17.25 1.50 -7.36
C GLU A 329 -18.39 2.14 -8.15
N ARG A 330 -19.08 3.13 -7.57
CA ARG A 330 -20.11 3.89 -8.27
C ARG A 330 -19.54 4.63 -9.47
N THR A 331 -18.43 5.35 -9.29
CA THR A 331 -17.76 6.07 -10.38
C THR A 331 -17.26 5.11 -11.47
N ALA A 332 -16.70 3.96 -11.11
CA ALA A 332 -16.28 2.95 -12.07
C ALA A 332 -17.47 2.42 -12.91
N THR A 333 -18.62 2.21 -12.27
CA THR A 333 -19.86 1.78 -12.93
C THR A 333 -20.37 2.85 -13.90
N GLU A 334 -20.37 4.12 -13.50
CA GLU A 334 -20.75 5.26 -14.35
C GLU A 334 -19.82 5.42 -15.56
N LEU A 335 -18.51 5.32 -15.34
CA LEU A 335 -17.51 5.38 -16.41
C LEU A 335 -17.66 4.20 -17.40
N ALA A 336 -17.91 2.99 -16.91
CA ALA A 336 -18.14 1.83 -17.75
C ALA A 336 -19.40 2.00 -18.62
N ALA A 337 -20.48 2.53 -18.06
CA ALA A 337 -21.69 2.84 -18.82
C ALA A 337 -21.46 3.93 -19.88
N ALA A 338 -20.73 5.00 -19.53
CA ALA A 338 -20.38 6.06 -20.46
C ALA A 338 -19.46 5.56 -21.60
N LEU A 339 -18.51 4.68 -21.30
CA LEU A 339 -17.61 4.09 -22.28
C LEU A 339 -18.38 3.20 -23.26
N LYS A 340 -19.28 2.35 -22.76
CA LYS A 340 -20.17 1.54 -23.60
C LYS A 340 -21.06 2.42 -24.50
N GLY A 341 -21.56 3.54 -23.99
CA GLY A 341 -22.32 4.52 -24.77
C GLY A 341 -21.49 5.15 -25.90
N LYS A 342 -20.24 5.52 -25.62
CA LYS A 342 -19.32 6.05 -26.65
C LYS A 342 -18.95 5.00 -27.70
N GLU A 343 -18.68 3.76 -27.28
CA GLU A 343 -18.41 2.66 -28.21
C GLU A 343 -19.59 2.42 -29.16
N ALA A 344 -20.82 2.39 -28.64
CA ALA A 344 -22.02 2.25 -29.46
C ALA A 344 -22.16 3.39 -30.48
N ALA A 345 -21.94 4.64 -30.07
CA ALA A 345 -21.99 5.79 -30.97
C ALA A 345 -20.92 5.74 -32.07
N VAL A 346 -19.69 5.29 -31.74
CA VAL A 346 -18.62 5.11 -32.73
C VAL A 346 -18.98 3.99 -33.71
N VAL A 347 -19.54 2.88 -33.23
CA VAL A 347 -20.00 1.79 -34.10
C VAL A 347 -21.06 2.29 -35.07
N GLU A 348 -22.07 3.02 -34.57
CA GLU A 348 -23.14 3.59 -35.40
C GLU A 348 -22.59 4.57 -36.47
N GLU A 349 -21.66 5.44 -36.09
CA GLU A 349 -20.98 6.35 -37.03
C GLU A 349 -20.22 5.59 -38.12
N LYS A 350 -19.48 4.53 -37.73
CA LYS A 350 -18.71 3.71 -38.69
C LYS A 350 -19.62 2.90 -39.60
N GLU A 351 -20.72 2.35 -39.10
CA GLU A 351 -21.71 1.64 -39.90
C GLU A 351 -22.36 2.57 -40.93
N ALA A 352 -22.75 3.79 -40.52
CA ALA A 352 -23.28 4.79 -41.44
C ALA A 352 -22.28 5.18 -42.53
N ALA A 353 -21.00 5.36 -42.18
CA ALA A 353 -19.94 5.66 -43.14
C ALA A 353 -19.70 4.49 -44.12
N ILE A 354 -19.67 3.25 -43.63
CA ILE A 354 -19.54 2.04 -44.46
C ILE A 354 -20.70 1.94 -45.45
N GLU A 355 -21.94 2.20 -45.00
CA GLU A 355 -23.11 2.15 -45.86
C GLU A 355 -23.09 3.24 -46.95
N ALA A 356 -22.61 4.45 -46.62
CA ALA A 356 -22.41 5.51 -47.61
C ALA A 356 -21.38 5.11 -48.68
N LEU A 357 -20.23 4.58 -48.26
CA LEU A 357 -19.18 4.05 -49.14
C LEU A 357 -19.68 2.91 -50.03
N ARG A 358 -20.50 2.00 -49.48
CA ARG A 358 -21.12 0.89 -50.24
C ARG A 358 -22.03 1.40 -51.34
N LYS A 359 -22.86 2.42 -51.06
CA LYS A 359 -23.73 3.04 -52.06
C LYS A 359 -22.93 3.69 -53.19
N GLU A 360 -21.87 4.41 -52.85
CA GLU A 360 -20.98 5.04 -53.84
C GLU A 360 -20.28 4.00 -54.72
N LEU A 361 -19.73 2.94 -54.12
CA LEU A 361 -19.10 1.84 -54.85
C LEU A 361 -20.08 1.12 -55.77
N THR A 362 -21.32 0.89 -55.32
CA THR A 362 -22.36 0.24 -56.12
C THR A 362 -22.72 1.10 -57.34
N ALA A 363 -22.92 2.40 -57.15
CA ALA A 363 -23.16 3.33 -58.25
C ALA A 363 -21.98 3.37 -59.25
N HIS A 364 -20.74 3.30 -58.76
CA HIS A 364 -19.56 3.22 -59.61
C HIS A 364 -19.52 1.93 -60.44
N ILE A 365 -19.80 0.78 -59.83
CA ILE A 365 -19.87 -0.52 -60.51
C ILE A 365 -20.97 -0.52 -61.57
N GLU A 366 -22.16 0.03 -61.28
CA GLU A 366 -23.25 0.15 -62.25
C GLU A 366 -22.85 0.98 -63.46
N LYS A 367 -22.19 2.12 -63.22
CA LYS A 367 -21.66 2.99 -64.28
C LYS A 367 -20.67 2.24 -65.17
N GLN A 368 -19.67 1.60 -64.57
CA GLN A 368 -18.68 0.81 -65.32
C GLN A 368 -19.34 -0.35 -66.10
N THR A 369 -20.33 -1.00 -65.50
CA THR A 369 -21.07 -2.08 -66.18
C THR A 369 -21.85 -1.57 -67.39
N GLN A 370 -22.45 -0.38 -67.30
CA GLN A 370 -23.08 0.26 -68.45
C GLN A 370 -22.05 0.62 -69.53
N GLU A 371 -20.91 1.19 -69.17
CA GLU A 371 -19.84 1.51 -70.12
C GLU A 371 -19.34 0.26 -70.86
N ILE A 372 -19.14 -0.85 -70.14
CA ILE A 372 -18.78 -2.15 -70.74
C ILE A 372 -19.87 -2.64 -71.71
N LYS A 373 -21.16 -2.55 -71.34
CA LYS A 373 -22.28 -2.93 -72.22
C LYS A 373 -22.33 -2.09 -73.49
N ILE A 374 -22.19 -0.76 -73.35
CA ILE A 374 -22.14 0.17 -74.48
C ILE A 374 -20.97 -0.18 -75.40
N HIS A 375 -19.79 -0.45 -74.84
CA HIS A 375 -18.63 -0.86 -75.62
C HIS A 375 -18.89 -2.15 -76.39
N LYS A 376 -19.46 -3.16 -75.73
CA LYS A 376 -19.82 -4.44 -76.35
C LYS A 376 -20.82 -4.27 -77.50
N TRP A 377 -21.89 -3.50 -77.29
CA TRP A 377 -22.88 -3.24 -78.33
C TRP A 377 -22.32 -2.46 -79.51
N LYS A 378 -21.39 -1.52 -79.28
CA LYS A 378 -20.65 -0.86 -80.38
C LYS A 378 -19.87 -1.89 -81.19
N THR A 379 -19.17 -2.82 -80.55
CA THR A 379 -18.42 -3.87 -81.26
C THR A 379 -19.34 -4.81 -82.06
N GLU A 380 -20.49 -5.18 -81.50
CA GLU A 380 -21.48 -6.04 -82.17
C GLU A 380 -22.16 -5.34 -83.36
N ALA A 381 -22.49 -4.04 -83.21
CA ALA A 381 -23.04 -3.23 -84.30
C ALA A 381 -22.07 -3.14 -85.49
N GLU A 382 -20.77 -2.97 -85.22
CA GLU A 382 -19.76 -2.88 -86.28
C GLU A 382 -19.53 -4.20 -87.01
N ARG A 383 -19.65 -5.33 -86.29
CA ARG A 383 -19.67 -6.67 -86.89
C ARG A 383 -20.91 -6.90 -87.75
N ALA A 384 -22.08 -6.47 -87.29
CA ALA A 384 -23.32 -6.61 -88.05
C ALA A 384 -23.31 -5.75 -89.32
N LYS A 385 -22.74 -4.55 -89.24
CA LYS A 385 -22.55 -3.64 -90.38
C LYS A 385 -21.64 -4.24 -91.44
N THR A 386 -20.48 -4.75 -91.04
CA THR A 386 -19.53 -5.41 -91.96
C THR A 386 -20.13 -6.63 -92.63
N GLU A 387 -20.92 -7.46 -91.92
CA GLU A 387 -21.62 -8.57 -92.58
C GLU A 387 -22.75 -8.13 -93.51
N ARG A 388 -23.49 -7.07 -93.16
CA ARG A 388 -24.49 -6.50 -94.07
C ARG A 388 -23.83 -6.06 -95.39
N GLU A 389 -22.74 -5.30 -95.33
CA GLU A 389 -22.01 -4.85 -96.53
C GLU A 389 -21.57 -6.03 -97.42
N LYS A 390 -21.13 -7.13 -96.80
CA LYS A 390 -20.77 -8.36 -97.51
C LYS A 390 -21.96 -9.04 -98.18
N THR A 391 -23.10 -9.14 -97.49
CA THR A 391 -24.34 -9.73 -98.07
C THR A 391 -24.91 -8.87 -99.19
N GLU A 392 -24.80 -7.54 -99.07
CA GLU A 392 -25.26 -6.59 -100.09
C GLU A 392 -24.41 -6.69 -101.37
N ALA A 393 -23.09 -6.86 -101.21
CA ALA A 393 -22.19 -7.16 -102.33
C ALA A 393 -22.52 -8.50 -103.01
N GLN A 394 -22.83 -9.55 -102.24
CA GLN A 394 -23.26 -10.85 -102.79
C GLN A 394 -24.58 -10.75 -103.55
N LEU A 395 -25.55 -10.01 -103.00
CA LEU A 395 -26.86 -9.80 -103.64
C LEU A 395 -26.70 -9.07 -104.98
N LYS A 396 -25.82 -8.06 -105.03
CA LYS A 396 -25.50 -7.33 -106.26
C LYS A 396 -24.92 -8.26 -107.35
N ALA A 397 -24.01 -9.16 -106.97
CA ALA A 397 -23.47 -10.17 -107.89
C ALA A 397 -24.55 -11.14 -108.40
N HIS A 398 -25.50 -11.55 -107.56
CA HIS A 398 -26.63 -12.38 -107.98
C HIS A 398 -27.56 -11.67 -108.98
N PHE A 399 -27.80 -10.37 -108.77
CA PHE A 399 -28.60 -9.57 -109.71
C PHE A 399 -27.93 -9.43 -111.09
N GLU A 400 -26.59 -9.35 -111.15
CA GLU A 400 -25.86 -9.35 -112.43
C GLU A 400 -26.03 -10.68 -113.18
N VAL A 401 -25.99 -11.82 -112.47
CA VAL A 401 -26.24 -13.14 -113.07
C VAL A 401 -27.66 -13.24 -113.62
N ILE A 402 -28.67 -12.78 -112.86
CA ILE A 402 -30.07 -12.75 -113.30
C ILE A 402 -30.22 -11.86 -114.54
N ALA A 403 -29.63 -10.66 -114.55
CA ALA A 403 -29.69 -9.76 -115.70
C ALA A 403 -29.08 -10.39 -116.96
N THR A 404 -28.01 -11.18 -116.80
CA THR A 404 -27.35 -11.89 -117.90
C THR A 404 -28.25 -13.02 -118.45
N LEU A 405 -28.89 -13.79 -117.57
CA LEU A 405 -29.84 -14.85 -117.94
C LEU A 405 -31.08 -14.30 -118.65
N THR A 406 -31.61 -13.17 -118.20
CA THR A 406 -32.75 -12.48 -118.84
C THR A 406 -32.41 -12.02 -120.26
N ARG A 407 -31.17 -11.58 -120.51
CA ARG A 407 -30.69 -11.19 -121.85
C ARG A 407 -30.64 -12.38 -122.81
N LEU A 408 -30.19 -13.54 -122.32
CA LEU A 408 -30.14 -14.80 -123.07
C LEU A 408 -31.54 -15.33 -123.44
N LEU A 409 -32.49 -15.23 -122.53
CA LEU A 409 -33.88 -15.63 -122.78
C LEU A 409 -34.58 -14.73 -123.81
N SER A 410 -34.31 -13.43 -123.79
CA SER A 410 -34.91 -12.47 -124.75
C SER A 410 -34.42 -12.67 -126.20
N GLN A 411 -33.26 -13.30 -126.41
CA GLN A 411 -32.78 -13.67 -127.75
C GLN A 411 -33.49 -14.90 -128.33
N TYR A 412 -34.13 -15.73 -127.50
CA TYR A 412 -34.84 -16.94 -127.95
C TYR A 412 -36.30 -16.71 -128.34
N GLU A 413 -36.93 -15.60 -127.93
CA GLU A 413 -38.37 -15.35 -128.17
C GLU A 413 -38.71 -14.69 -129.52
N LYS A 414 -37.74 -14.36 -130.38
CA LYS A 414 -37.99 -13.69 -131.67
C LYS A 414 -37.67 -14.57 -132.88
N ARG A 415 -38.56 -15.52 -133.21
CA ARG A 415 -38.95 -15.96 -134.58
C ARG A 415 -39.88 -17.18 -134.56
N PRO A 416 -41.11 -17.10 -135.13
CA PRO A 416 -41.93 -18.27 -135.41
C PRO A 416 -41.81 -18.68 -136.89
N ASN A 417 -41.70 -19.97 -137.19
CA ASN A 417 -42.86 -20.69 -137.72
C ASN A 417 -42.59 -22.18 -137.95
N ARG A 418 -43.68 -22.94 -137.76
CA ARG A 418 -43.77 -24.39 -137.68
C ARG A 418 -43.20 -25.11 -138.89
N LEU A 419 -42.62 -26.28 -138.60
CA LEU A 419 -42.37 -27.39 -139.52
C LEU A 419 -41.35 -27.04 -140.64
N ALA A 420 -40.51 -27.98 -141.06
CA ALA A 420 -40.78 -29.41 -141.05
C ALA A 420 -39.66 -30.22 -140.43
N GLN A 421 -40.01 -30.88 -139.31
CA GLN A 421 -39.34 -32.09 -138.81
C GLN A 421 -37.85 -31.95 -138.43
N ILE A 422 -37.41 -32.96 -137.68
CA ILE A 422 -36.08 -33.59 -137.76
C ILE A 422 -34.96 -33.09 -136.80
N ARG A 423 -34.79 -33.97 -135.79
CA ARG A 423 -33.56 -34.74 -135.41
C ARG A 423 -32.59 -34.23 -134.33
N ARG A 424 -32.37 -35.17 -133.41
CA ARG A 424 -31.11 -35.62 -132.75
C ARG A 424 -30.47 -34.72 -131.68
N LEU A 425 -30.63 -35.18 -130.41
CA LEU A 425 -29.64 -35.42 -129.31
C LEU A 425 -28.41 -34.49 -129.15
N PRO A 426 -27.89 -34.23 -127.91
CA PRO A 426 -27.53 -35.30 -126.96
C PRO A 426 -27.62 -35.05 -125.44
N ARG A 427 -27.48 -36.18 -124.72
CA ARG A 427 -27.16 -36.35 -123.30
C ARG A 427 -25.78 -35.79 -122.97
N THR A 428 -25.68 -34.87 -121.99
CA THR A 428 -24.53 -34.57 -121.11
C THR A 428 -24.96 -33.35 -120.28
N THR A 429 -25.24 -33.42 -118.98
CA THR A 429 -24.24 -33.47 -117.91
C THR A 429 -24.86 -34.02 -116.62
N PHE A 430 -25.18 -35.31 -116.62
CA PHE A 430 -25.34 -36.09 -115.39
C PHE A 430 -23.94 -36.54 -114.94
N GLN A 431 -23.12 -35.63 -114.38
CA GLN A 431 -21.82 -36.00 -113.79
C GLN A 431 -21.17 -34.95 -112.88
N ILE A 432 -21.94 -34.35 -111.96
CA ILE A 432 -21.35 -33.90 -110.67
C ILE A 432 -22.27 -34.41 -109.55
N LEU A 433 -22.30 -35.74 -109.44
CA LEU A 433 -22.73 -36.45 -108.24
C LEU A 433 -21.46 -36.88 -107.51
N LYS A 434 -21.54 -36.84 -106.18
CA LYS A 434 -20.56 -37.33 -105.18
C LYS A 434 -19.43 -36.38 -104.82
N ALA A 435 -19.69 -35.55 -103.83
CA ALA A 435 -18.82 -35.57 -102.65
C ALA A 435 -19.62 -35.25 -101.39
N ALA A 436 -19.76 -36.29 -100.57
CA ALA A 436 -19.78 -36.24 -99.11
C ALA A 436 -21.09 -35.84 -98.40
N GLY A 437 -21.57 -36.78 -97.57
CA GLY A 437 -22.69 -36.54 -96.66
C GLY A 437 -23.14 -37.72 -95.80
N LYS A 438 -22.24 -38.67 -95.46
CA LYS A 438 -22.49 -39.55 -94.32
C LYS A 438 -22.45 -38.69 -93.05
N HIS A 439 -23.59 -38.34 -92.46
CA HIS A 439 -23.60 -37.89 -91.06
C HIS A 439 -24.87 -38.32 -90.32
N ARG A 440 -24.65 -39.22 -89.35
CA ARG A 440 -25.56 -39.73 -88.31
C ARG A 440 -26.17 -38.66 -87.40
N HIS A 441 -26.00 -37.36 -87.71
CA HIS A 441 -26.43 -36.23 -86.89
C HIS A 441 -27.84 -35.70 -87.21
N TRP A 442 -28.37 -35.94 -88.42
CA TRP A 442 -29.69 -35.40 -88.80
C TRP A 442 -30.86 -36.13 -88.12
N ALA A 443 -30.72 -37.40 -87.78
CA ALA A 443 -31.76 -38.15 -87.06
C ALA A 443 -32.04 -37.58 -85.66
N ASN A 444 -31.01 -37.17 -84.92
CA ASN A 444 -31.14 -36.60 -83.57
C ASN A 444 -31.71 -35.17 -83.56
N LEU A 445 -31.48 -34.39 -84.63
CA LEU A 445 -32.04 -33.04 -84.76
C LEU A 445 -33.55 -33.08 -85.06
N TRP A 446 -33.98 -33.96 -85.97
CA TRP A 446 -35.39 -34.15 -86.30
C TRP A 446 -36.21 -34.72 -85.13
N HIS A 447 -35.62 -35.59 -84.30
CA HIS A 447 -36.27 -36.07 -83.08
C HIS A 447 -36.48 -34.97 -82.03
N ARG A 448 -35.51 -34.07 -81.84
CA ARG A 448 -35.64 -32.94 -80.90
C ARG A 448 -36.70 -31.93 -81.35
N ILE A 449 -36.83 -31.70 -82.65
CA ILE A 449 -37.86 -30.81 -83.21
C ILE A 449 -39.25 -31.47 -83.11
N ARG A 450 -39.38 -32.74 -83.51
CA ARG A 450 -40.66 -33.48 -83.49
C ARG A 450 -41.24 -33.67 -82.08
N TYR A 451 -40.39 -33.86 -81.07
CA TYR A 451 -40.82 -34.10 -79.68
C TYR A 451 -40.65 -32.89 -78.74
N ALA A 452 -40.32 -31.70 -79.26
CA ALA A 452 -40.06 -30.49 -78.46
C ALA A 452 -41.20 -30.14 -77.49
N GLY A 453 -42.47 -30.27 -77.95
CA GLY A 453 -43.65 -29.99 -77.12
C GLY A 453 -43.87 -31.02 -76.00
N ALA A 454 -43.64 -32.31 -76.29
CA ALA A 454 -43.77 -33.39 -75.31
C ALA A 454 -42.65 -33.35 -74.25
N LEU A 455 -41.41 -33.07 -74.65
CA LEU A 455 -40.26 -32.86 -73.77
C LEU A 455 -40.48 -31.71 -72.78
N ARG A 456 -41.07 -30.60 -73.26
CA ARG A 456 -41.33 -29.43 -72.43
C ARG A 456 -42.42 -29.69 -71.39
N ARG A 457 -43.43 -30.51 -71.71
CA ARG A 457 -44.46 -30.97 -70.77
C ARG A 457 -43.88 -31.92 -69.72
N LEU A 458 -43.13 -32.94 -70.13
CA LEU A 458 -42.54 -33.93 -69.23
C LEU A 458 -41.55 -33.30 -68.22
N ARG A 459 -40.74 -32.34 -68.66
CA ARG A 459 -39.83 -31.61 -67.78
C ARG A 459 -40.55 -30.65 -66.82
N ARG A 460 -41.65 -30.01 -67.25
CA ARG A 460 -42.45 -29.14 -66.37
C ARG A 460 -43.23 -29.91 -65.31
N SER A 461 -43.63 -31.16 -65.58
CA SER A 461 -44.34 -31.97 -64.60
C SER A 461 -43.47 -32.44 -63.42
N GLY A 462 -42.13 -32.37 -63.51
CA GLY A 462 -41.23 -32.82 -62.45
C GLY A 462 -41.22 -34.33 -62.17
N ILE A 463 -41.96 -35.12 -62.97
CA ILE A 463 -42.14 -36.57 -62.79
C ILE A 463 -41.01 -37.43 -63.41
N PHE A 464 -40.12 -36.82 -64.20
CA PHE A 464 -39.06 -37.53 -64.94
C PHE A 464 -37.68 -37.10 -64.46
N ASP A 465 -36.83 -38.07 -64.13
CA ASP A 465 -35.45 -37.86 -63.69
C ASP A 465 -34.49 -38.50 -64.69
N ASP A 466 -33.78 -37.67 -65.46
CA ASP A 466 -32.84 -38.11 -66.49
C ASP A 466 -31.75 -39.04 -65.94
N SER A 467 -31.23 -38.77 -64.74
CA SER A 467 -30.12 -39.51 -64.13
C SER A 467 -30.58 -40.87 -63.60
N TRP A 468 -31.72 -40.89 -62.89
CA TRP A 468 -32.30 -42.12 -62.36
C TRP A 468 -32.76 -43.07 -63.49
N TYR A 469 -33.36 -42.51 -64.54
CA TYR A 469 -33.88 -43.31 -65.66
C TYR A 469 -32.75 -44.03 -66.42
N LEU A 470 -31.61 -43.36 -66.64
CA LEU A 470 -30.44 -43.97 -67.27
C LEU A 470 -29.78 -45.02 -66.39
N GLN A 471 -29.77 -44.81 -65.07
CA GLN A 471 -29.23 -45.79 -64.12
C GLN A 471 -30.04 -47.11 -64.13
N LYS A 472 -31.37 -47.03 -64.26
CA LYS A 472 -32.25 -48.21 -64.26
C LYS A 472 -32.42 -48.87 -65.62
N ASN A 473 -32.04 -48.21 -66.71
CA ASN A 473 -32.18 -48.70 -68.08
C ASN A 473 -30.83 -48.61 -68.84
N PRO A 474 -29.88 -49.53 -68.57
CA PRO A 474 -28.55 -49.50 -69.18
C PRO A 474 -28.58 -49.60 -70.71
N ASP A 475 -29.58 -50.29 -71.26
CA ASP A 475 -29.84 -50.40 -72.71
C ASP A 475 -30.02 -49.02 -73.37
N VAL A 476 -30.66 -48.08 -72.68
CA VAL A 476 -30.83 -46.69 -73.14
C VAL A 476 -29.53 -45.89 -72.99
N SER A 477 -28.77 -46.15 -71.92
CA SER A 477 -27.48 -45.51 -71.66
C SER A 477 -26.44 -45.87 -72.74
N THR A 478 -26.31 -47.16 -73.07
CA THR A 478 -25.37 -47.63 -74.10
C THR A 478 -25.78 -47.19 -75.51
N GLY A 479 -27.07 -46.96 -75.75
CA GLY A 479 -27.61 -46.51 -77.03
C GLY A 479 -27.44 -45.01 -77.33
N GLY A 480 -27.05 -44.19 -76.34
CA GLY A 480 -26.84 -42.74 -76.51
C GLY A 480 -28.10 -41.94 -76.90
N ILE A 481 -29.29 -42.52 -76.69
CA ILE A 481 -30.58 -41.85 -76.96
C ILE A 481 -30.91 -40.96 -75.77
N ASN A 482 -31.48 -39.78 -76.02
CA ASN A 482 -31.96 -38.91 -74.95
C ASN A 482 -33.02 -39.66 -74.10
N PRO A 483 -32.84 -39.80 -72.77
CA PRO A 483 -33.68 -40.65 -71.93
C PRO A 483 -35.15 -40.21 -71.91
N ALA A 484 -35.41 -38.90 -71.92
CA ALA A 484 -36.78 -38.36 -71.98
C ALA A 484 -37.46 -38.65 -73.33
N ILE A 485 -36.73 -38.62 -74.45
CA ILE A 485 -37.27 -39.02 -75.77
C ILE A 485 -37.56 -40.53 -75.79
N HIS A 486 -36.69 -41.35 -75.20
CA HIS A 486 -36.89 -42.79 -75.11
C HIS A 486 -38.14 -43.13 -74.29
N TYR A 487 -38.33 -42.47 -73.14
CA TYR A 487 -39.49 -42.70 -72.28
C TYR A 487 -40.81 -42.36 -72.97
N ILE A 488 -40.87 -41.21 -73.68
CA ILE A 488 -42.07 -40.77 -74.41
C ILE A 488 -42.43 -41.75 -75.54
N ARG A 489 -41.43 -42.35 -76.19
CA ARG A 489 -41.64 -43.14 -77.40
C ARG A 489 -41.86 -44.63 -77.13
N PHE A 490 -41.24 -45.15 -76.08
CA PHE A 490 -41.24 -46.59 -75.78
C PHE A 490 -41.44 -46.86 -74.28
N GLY A 491 -40.71 -46.15 -73.41
CA GLY A 491 -40.66 -46.47 -71.97
C GLY A 491 -42.01 -46.49 -71.26
N ALA A 492 -42.93 -45.58 -71.59
CA ALA A 492 -44.28 -45.56 -71.02
C ALA A 492 -45.14 -46.75 -71.47
N MET A 493 -44.99 -47.22 -72.72
CA MET A 493 -45.70 -48.42 -73.22
C MET A 493 -45.08 -49.71 -72.69
N GLU A 494 -43.77 -49.70 -72.44
CA GLU A 494 -43.02 -50.82 -71.86
C GLU A 494 -43.18 -50.93 -70.33
N GLY A 495 -43.98 -50.06 -69.70
CA GLY A 495 -44.21 -50.06 -68.25
C GLY A 495 -43.01 -49.62 -67.41
N ARG A 496 -41.99 -48.99 -68.02
CA ARG A 496 -40.82 -48.47 -67.32
C ARG A 496 -41.23 -47.26 -66.46
N LYS A 497 -40.57 -47.06 -65.31
CA LYS A 497 -40.85 -45.92 -64.42
C LYS A 497 -40.09 -44.66 -64.87
N PRO A 498 -40.68 -43.45 -64.79
CA PRO A 498 -40.01 -42.20 -65.19
C PRO A 498 -39.05 -41.63 -64.14
N SER A 499 -39.25 -41.96 -62.86
CA SER A 499 -38.42 -41.55 -61.73
C SER A 499 -38.64 -42.48 -60.53
N GLU A 500 -37.82 -42.35 -59.49
CA GLU A 500 -37.93 -43.11 -58.23
C GLU A 500 -39.27 -42.88 -57.52
N LYS A 501 -39.81 -41.67 -57.61
CA LYS A 501 -40.90 -41.16 -56.77
C LYS A 501 -42.31 -41.34 -57.36
N VAL A 502 -42.44 -41.96 -58.53
CA VAL A 502 -43.74 -42.10 -59.23
C VAL A 502 -44.12 -43.57 -59.42
N ALA A 503 -45.32 -43.95 -58.96
CA ALA A 503 -45.90 -45.29 -59.11
C ALA A 503 -46.47 -45.51 -60.53
N PRO A 504 -46.47 -46.74 -61.06
CA PRO A 504 -46.86 -47.00 -62.45
C PRO A 504 -48.37 -46.77 -62.64
N GLY A 505 -48.75 -45.88 -63.58
CA GLY A 505 -50.14 -45.64 -63.96
C GLY A 505 -50.59 -44.19 -64.04
N GLN A 506 -49.80 -43.23 -63.55
CA GLN A 506 -50.09 -41.80 -63.78
C GLN A 506 -49.67 -41.42 -65.20
N ARG A 507 -50.65 -41.35 -66.11
CA ARG A 507 -50.46 -40.76 -67.44
C ARG A 507 -50.21 -39.24 -67.27
N PRO A 508 -49.25 -38.65 -68.01
CA PRO A 508 -48.98 -37.22 -67.98
C PRO A 508 -50.12 -36.38 -68.57
#